data_AF-A0A4U5TVC8-F1
#
_entry.id   AF-A0A4U5TVC8-F1
#
_cell.length_a   1.000
_cell.length_b   1.000
_cell.length_c   1.000
_cell.angle_alpha   90.00
_cell.angle_beta   90.00
_cell.angle_gamma   90.00
#
_symmetry.space_group_name_H-M   'P 1'
#
loop_
_entity.id
_entity.type
_entity.pdbx_description
1 polymer ?
#
loop_
_entity_poly.entity_id
_entity_poly.type
_entity_poly.pdbx_seq_one_letter_code
_entity_poly.pdbx_strand_id
1 'polypeptide(L)'
;MQSPVALSTSPSLLTATVGQRVLSRLDDGSGCTSPERVIALWTEEGIRNSRDILQALDFPLEERLSLADLTLALDNELLVSGSGIQQAALISYKNEIQHLLVLAEQACRERDKVKVDLDQADQRNLQLVREVDDRQTSLETLNQSRLRDLEQDFRDRLTALRGQSEQESEALLQQAERERGELHRELHLLRAQEAELQEELCSATQENRRLEDELSAVKLKLNEAEGSVTRLQRDLDQLLHAKFGSLDPAAAGLSHEERLATIAKEYKLQCRELRDRNDELSSELELLKSQRSDRKSRHSAGNDITNDDGLNWNERTDSAESDCEESDMKRSSSPRVKKKLQPADKSALCSLDAVSIQTELALQQLEQKHKDELQQLNVQLETQVNYYERSLDLMKQSMEVERKDISQAFKLEISELEEQKAQVEQEVKQLKEALKLQTQVQHGGGGWSHEQERRMQRERAELEQNFAKEISHLVQRLSAEKDQLEAELKLKMDQEVMLVRMGRLDVSIRNFMWF
;
A
#
# COMPACT_ATOMS: atom_id res chain seq x y z
N MET A 1 48.95 12.02 83.67
CA MET A 1 50.07 11.10 83.92
C MET A 1 50.85 11.04 82.61
N GLN A 2 52.08 11.55 82.55
CA GLN A 2 53.32 10.94 83.05
C GLN A 2 53.63 9.61 82.35
N SER A 3 54.80 9.56 81.73
CA SER A 3 55.31 8.51 80.85
C SER A 3 56.03 7.40 81.63
N PRO A 4 56.57 6.39 80.93
CA PRO A 4 57.96 6.53 80.51
C PRO A 4 58.20 6.30 79.01
N VAL A 5 59.23 6.96 78.48
CA VAL A 5 59.76 6.71 77.14
C VAL A 5 60.58 5.42 77.18
N ALA A 6 60.23 4.44 76.35
CA ALA A 6 61.09 3.29 76.10
C ALA A 6 62.24 3.70 75.17
N LEU A 7 63.42 3.96 75.74
CA LEU A 7 64.64 4.16 74.97
C LEU A 7 64.99 2.84 74.26
N SER A 8 64.95 2.86 72.92
CA SER A 8 65.42 1.72 72.12
C SER A 8 66.94 1.62 72.23
N THR A 9 67.42 0.81 73.17
CA THR A 9 68.84 0.51 73.34
C THR A 9 69.34 -0.31 72.16
N SER A 10 70.30 0.22 71.41
CA SER A 10 70.94 -0.46 70.28
C SER A 10 71.44 -1.85 70.68
N PRO A 11 71.05 -2.95 70.00
CA PRO A 11 71.56 -4.27 70.30
C PRO A 11 73.06 -4.36 69.97
N SER A 12 73.85 -4.93 70.88
CA SER A 12 75.30 -5.06 70.70
C SER A 12 75.64 -6.00 69.55
N LEU A 13 76.49 -5.53 68.64
CA LEU A 13 76.68 -6.10 67.29
C LEU A 13 77.52 -7.40 67.21
N LEU A 14 77.62 -8.15 68.31
CA LEU A 14 78.37 -9.42 68.41
C LEU A 14 77.62 -10.48 69.24
N THR A 15 76.31 -10.59 69.05
CA THR A 15 75.58 -11.81 69.45
C THR A 15 75.91 -12.93 68.46
N ALA A 16 76.48 -14.03 68.92
CA ALA A 16 76.74 -15.20 68.07
C ALA A 16 75.43 -15.68 67.42
N THR A 17 75.41 -15.82 66.09
CA THR A 17 74.17 -15.96 65.31
C THR A 17 73.65 -17.41 65.28
N VAL A 18 73.13 -17.88 66.41
CA VAL A 18 72.51 -19.22 66.59
C VAL A 18 71.33 -19.50 65.63
N GLY A 19 70.85 -18.51 64.88
CA GLY A 19 69.74 -18.63 63.92
C GLY A 19 70.09 -19.06 62.49
N GLN A 20 71.33 -18.88 61.99
CA GLN A 20 71.67 -19.19 60.59
C GLN A 20 72.44 -20.49 60.45
N ARG A 21 71.73 -21.60 60.25
CA ARG A 21 72.32 -22.88 59.84
C ARG A 21 72.87 -22.77 58.41
N VAL A 22 74.19 -22.83 58.27
CA VAL A 22 74.85 -23.06 56.98
C VAL A 22 74.66 -24.53 56.60
N LEU A 23 75.00 -24.92 55.36
CA LEU A 23 74.92 -26.31 54.88
C LEU A 23 73.49 -26.91 54.87
N SER A 24 72.43 -26.10 54.88
CA SER A 24 71.04 -26.57 54.74
C SER A 24 70.77 -27.37 53.46
N ARG A 25 71.58 -27.17 52.40
CA ARG A 25 71.64 -28.03 51.19
C ARG A 25 71.94 -29.51 51.48
N LEU A 26 72.53 -29.83 52.65
CA LEU A 26 72.85 -31.18 53.08
C LEU A 26 71.83 -31.76 54.06
N ASP A 27 70.94 -30.94 54.64
CA ASP A 27 69.94 -31.41 55.59
C ASP A 27 68.90 -32.27 54.88
N ASP A 28 68.72 -33.52 55.35
CA ASP A 28 67.69 -34.45 54.89
C ASP A 28 66.37 -34.32 55.67
N GLY A 29 66.29 -33.31 56.55
CA GLY A 29 65.20 -33.08 57.50
C GLY A 29 65.53 -33.59 58.91
N SER A 30 66.65 -34.31 59.10
CA SER A 30 67.10 -34.77 60.42
C SER A 30 68.06 -33.81 61.14
N GLY A 31 68.49 -32.71 60.52
CA GLY A 31 69.49 -31.80 61.10
C GLY A 31 70.94 -32.33 61.09
N CYS A 32 71.17 -33.51 60.50
CA CYS A 32 72.48 -34.16 60.42
C CYS A 32 72.76 -34.65 58.99
N THR A 33 74.03 -34.94 58.69
CA THR A 33 74.47 -35.50 57.40
C THR A 33 75.59 -36.53 57.62
N SER A 34 75.91 -37.34 56.61
CA SER A 34 77.14 -38.13 56.65
C SER A 34 78.38 -37.26 56.34
N PRO A 35 79.58 -37.58 56.87
CA PRO A 35 80.80 -36.81 56.64
C PRO A 35 81.19 -36.73 55.16
N GLU A 36 80.95 -37.77 54.37
CA GLU A 36 81.28 -37.83 52.95
C GLU A 36 80.50 -36.80 52.13
N ARG A 37 79.24 -36.50 52.51
CA ARG A 37 78.43 -35.46 51.86
C ARG A 37 78.95 -34.05 52.15
N VAL A 38 79.54 -33.83 53.33
CA VAL A 38 80.23 -32.56 53.67
C VAL A 38 81.53 -32.45 52.89
N ILE A 39 82.35 -33.51 52.92
CA ILE A 39 83.62 -33.62 52.20
C ILE A 39 83.40 -33.37 50.70
N ALA A 40 82.39 -34.00 50.09
CA ALA A 40 82.02 -33.82 48.70
C ALA A 40 81.66 -32.37 48.38
N LEU A 41 80.69 -31.78 49.08
CA LEU A 41 80.28 -30.39 48.87
C LEU A 41 81.45 -29.43 49.04
N TRP A 42 82.29 -29.61 50.07
CA TRP A 42 83.48 -28.77 50.25
C TRP A 42 84.49 -28.94 49.11
N THR A 43 84.70 -30.15 48.58
CA THR A 43 85.57 -30.35 47.39
C THR A 43 84.98 -29.78 46.09
N GLU A 44 83.66 -29.81 45.92
CA GLU A 44 82.96 -29.18 44.79
C GLU A 44 83.10 -27.65 44.83
N GLU A 45 82.94 -27.04 46.01
CA GLU A 45 83.17 -25.62 46.27
C GLU A 45 84.68 -25.28 46.42
N GLY A 46 85.59 -26.22 46.10
CA GLY A 46 87.03 -26.00 45.89
C GLY A 46 87.99 -26.32 47.05
N ILE A 47 87.49 -26.70 48.22
CA ILE A 47 88.28 -26.98 49.44
C ILE A 47 88.83 -28.42 49.40
N ARG A 48 90.14 -28.55 49.19
CA ARG A 48 90.80 -29.85 48.94
C ARG A 48 91.19 -30.63 50.20
N ASN A 49 91.30 -29.96 51.35
CA ASN A 49 91.66 -30.52 52.65
C ASN A 49 90.43 -30.72 53.56
N SER A 50 89.26 -30.99 52.98
CA SER A 50 87.97 -31.05 53.68
C SER A 50 87.92 -32.13 54.77
N ARG A 51 88.58 -33.28 54.56
CA ARG A 51 88.74 -34.34 55.57
C ARG A 51 89.56 -33.86 56.78
N ASP A 52 90.67 -33.18 56.51
CA ASP A 52 91.60 -32.71 57.54
C ASP A 52 90.96 -31.60 58.38
N ILE A 53 90.13 -30.74 57.76
CA ILE A 53 89.34 -29.71 58.45
C ILE A 53 88.33 -30.34 59.42
N LEU A 54 87.60 -31.39 59.01
CA LEU A 54 86.67 -32.07 59.93
C LEU A 54 87.38 -32.68 61.14
N GLN A 55 88.56 -33.28 60.94
CA GLN A 55 89.37 -33.82 62.04
C GLN A 55 89.97 -32.72 62.94
N ALA A 56 90.34 -31.57 62.39
CA ALA A 56 90.82 -30.42 63.15
C ALA A 56 89.71 -29.70 63.95
N LEU A 57 88.44 -29.97 63.62
CA LEU A 57 87.24 -29.51 64.33
C LEU A 57 86.67 -30.59 65.28
N ASP A 58 87.45 -31.62 65.62
CA ASP A 58 87.09 -32.76 66.50
C ASP A 58 85.84 -33.56 66.06
N PHE A 59 85.47 -33.55 64.77
CA PHE A 59 84.34 -34.35 64.25
C PHE A 59 84.75 -35.77 63.81
N PRO A 60 83.98 -36.82 64.16
CA PRO A 60 84.22 -38.19 63.71
C PRO A 60 83.93 -38.34 62.21
N LEU A 61 84.65 -39.22 61.51
CA LEU A 61 84.47 -39.46 60.08
C LEU A 61 83.59 -40.70 59.78
N GLU A 62 83.13 -41.37 60.83
CA GLU A 62 82.42 -42.64 60.80
C GLU A 62 80.95 -42.52 61.24
N GLU A 63 80.55 -41.39 61.83
CA GLU A 63 79.20 -41.12 62.35
C GLU A 63 78.51 -39.93 61.66
N ARG A 64 77.19 -39.77 61.81
CA ARG A 64 76.45 -38.64 61.20
C ARG A 64 76.73 -37.33 61.96
N LEU A 65 77.27 -36.34 61.25
CA LEU A 65 77.57 -35.01 61.76
C LEU A 65 76.31 -34.18 61.93
N SER A 66 76.17 -33.53 63.08
CA SER A 66 75.18 -32.47 63.30
C SER A 66 75.54 -31.23 62.47
N LEU A 67 74.63 -30.79 61.61
CA LEU A 67 74.83 -29.59 60.77
C LEU A 67 74.82 -28.30 61.61
N ALA A 68 74.13 -28.30 62.75
CA ALA A 68 74.13 -27.19 63.69
C ALA A 68 75.49 -27.05 64.36
N ASP A 69 76.03 -28.13 64.91
CA ASP A 69 77.31 -28.11 65.64
C ASP A 69 78.49 -27.89 64.69
N LEU A 70 78.44 -28.46 63.48
CA LEU A 70 79.41 -28.18 62.42
C LEU A 70 79.39 -26.70 61.99
N THR A 71 78.20 -26.08 61.87
CA THR A 71 78.09 -24.63 61.59
C THR A 71 78.70 -23.81 62.73
N LEU A 72 78.42 -24.16 63.99
CA LEU A 72 78.96 -23.47 65.16
C LEU A 72 80.49 -23.60 65.26
N ALA A 73 81.05 -24.77 64.97
CA ALA A 73 82.50 -24.99 64.98
C ALA A 73 83.21 -24.13 63.92
N LEU A 74 82.67 -24.06 62.70
CA LEU A 74 83.18 -23.20 61.63
C LEU A 74 83.09 -21.71 61.99
N ASP A 75 81.95 -21.27 62.53
CA ASP A 75 81.78 -19.88 62.97
C ASP A 75 82.75 -19.53 64.13
N ASN A 76 83.02 -20.46 65.05
CA ASN A 76 83.98 -20.27 66.14
C ASN A 76 85.42 -20.12 65.63
N GLU A 77 85.89 -21.00 64.73
CA GLU A 77 87.23 -20.86 64.13
C GLU A 77 87.38 -19.56 63.34
N LEU A 78 86.33 -19.14 62.62
CA LEU A 78 86.32 -17.87 61.90
C LEU A 78 86.37 -16.65 62.84
N LEU A 79 85.83 -16.76 64.06
CA LEU A 79 85.97 -15.75 65.12
C LEU A 79 87.36 -15.77 65.80
N VAL A 80 87.99 -16.95 65.95
CA VAL A 80 89.29 -17.11 66.61
C VAL A 80 90.48 -16.79 65.70
N SER A 81 90.34 -17.00 64.38
CA SER A 81 91.41 -16.86 63.37
C SER A 81 92.06 -15.46 63.23
N GLY A 82 91.53 -14.43 63.90
CA GLY A 82 92.08 -13.07 63.91
C GLY A 82 91.96 -12.27 62.59
N SER A 83 91.36 -12.86 61.56
CA SER A 83 91.29 -12.31 60.21
C SER A 83 90.06 -11.40 60.01
N GLY A 84 90.15 -10.16 60.51
CA GLY A 84 89.04 -9.20 60.45
C GLY A 84 88.48 -8.93 59.04
N ILE A 85 89.26 -9.12 57.98
CA ILE A 85 88.80 -9.01 56.58
C ILE A 85 87.86 -10.16 56.21
N GLN A 86 88.21 -11.40 56.58
CA GLN A 86 87.37 -12.58 56.33
C GLN A 86 86.09 -12.52 57.19
N GLN A 87 86.20 -12.07 58.43
CA GLN A 87 85.06 -11.83 59.31
C GLN A 87 84.10 -10.77 58.74
N ALA A 88 84.61 -9.64 58.26
CA ALA A 88 83.80 -8.58 57.64
C ALA A 88 83.09 -9.05 56.37
N ALA A 89 83.76 -9.82 55.51
CA ALA A 89 83.16 -10.41 54.32
C ALA A 89 82.05 -11.41 54.67
N LEU A 90 82.29 -12.33 55.62
CA LEU A 90 81.30 -13.31 56.08
C LEU A 90 80.05 -12.63 56.67
N ILE A 91 80.23 -11.63 57.53
CA ILE A 91 79.12 -10.88 58.14
C ILE A 91 78.32 -10.13 57.06
N SER A 92 79.00 -9.52 56.08
CA SER A 92 78.35 -8.83 54.97
C SER A 92 77.48 -9.78 54.14
N TYR A 93 78.00 -10.96 53.77
CA TYR A 93 77.22 -11.97 53.03
C TYR A 93 76.08 -12.56 53.87
N LYS A 94 76.32 -12.87 55.16
CA LYS A 94 75.25 -13.34 56.07
C LYS A 94 74.11 -12.33 56.19
N ASN A 95 74.43 -11.04 56.30
CA ASN A 95 73.46 -9.96 56.38
C ASN A 95 72.69 -9.76 55.06
N GLU A 96 73.36 -9.76 53.91
CA GLU A 96 72.68 -9.64 52.61
C GLU A 96 71.75 -10.83 52.34
N ILE A 97 72.14 -12.05 52.73
CA ILE A 97 71.27 -13.23 52.64
C ILE A 97 70.02 -13.07 53.52
N GLN A 98 70.13 -12.51 54.73
CA GLN A 98 68.95 -12.21 55.58
C GLN A 98 68.03 -11.17 54.92
N HIS A 99 68.61 -10.09 54.39
CA HIS A 99 67.89 -9.03 53.69
C HIS A 99 67.11 -9.57 52.48
N LEU A 100 67.78 -10.34 51.61
CA LEU A 100 67.18 -10.96 50.43
C LEU A 100 66.09 -11.99 50.79
N LEU A 101 66.25 -12.75 51.89
CA LEU A 101 65.20 -13.66 52.37
C LEU A 101 63.95 -12.89 52.82
N VAL A 102 64.11 -11.81 53.59
CA VAL A 102 62.97 -10.97 54.04
C VAL A 102 62.25 -10.35 52.83
N LEU A 103 62.98 -9.84 51.85
CA LEU A 103 62.40 -9.32 50.60
C LEU A 103 61.67 -10.41 49.80
N ALA A 104 62.23 -11.62 49.69
CA ALA A 104 61.61 -12.74 48.99
C ALA A 104 60.31 -13.21 49.68
N GLU A 105 60.28 -13.25 51.02
CA GLU A 105 59.05 -13.53 51.75
C GLU A 105 58.00 -12.41 51.59
N GLN A 106 58.41 -11.14 51.62
CA GLN A 106 57.49 -10.01 51.39
C GLN A 106 56.87 -10.10 49.99
N ALA A 107 57.69 -10.30 48.95
CA ALA A 107 57.21 -10.49 47.58
C ALA A 107 56.27 -11.70 47.45
N CYS A 108 56.48 -12.78 48.21
CA CYS A 108 55.55 -13.91 48.26
C CYS A 108 54.20 -13.52 48.90
N ARG A 109 54.21 -12.78 50.02
CA ARG A 109 53.00 -12.29 50.71
C ARG A 109 52.19 -11.34 49.82
N GLU A 110 52.86 -10.43 49.13
CA GLU A 110 52.25 -9.49 48.17
C GLU A 110 51.66 -10.22 46.97
N ARG A 111 52.42 -11.14 46.36
CA ARG A 111 51.93 -12.03 45.28
C ARG A 111 50.68 -12.79 45.69
N ASP A 112 50.68 -13.43 46.85
CA ASP A 112 49.58 -14.29 47.27
C ASP A 112 48.34 -13.49 47.70
N LYS A 113 48.51 -12.26 48.20
CA LYS A 113 47.42 -11.30 48.32
C LYS A 113 46.82 -10.96 46.94
N VAL A 114 47.66 -10.58 45.96
CA VAL A 114 47.20 -10.23 44.60
C VAL A 114 46.49 -11.40 43.91
N LYS A 115 46.91 -12.64 44.14
CA LYS A 115 46.15 -13.84 43.69
C LYS A 115 44.75 -13.88 44.29
N VAL A 116 44.62 -13.74 45.61
CA VAL A 116 43.32 -13.79 46.31
C VAL A 116 42.41 -12.62 45.89
N ASP A 117 42.98 -11.44 45.61
CA ASP A 117 42.25 -10.29 45.09
C ASP A 117 41.80 -10.54 43.62
N LEU A 118 42.61 -11.22 42.80
CA LEU A 118 42.28 -11.65 41.43
C LEU A 118 41.21 -12.76 41.41
N ASP A 119 41.36 -13.82 42.20
CA ASP A 119 40.38 -14.92 42.31
C ASP A 119 38.99 -14.38 42.70
N GLN A 120 38.96 -13.36 43.57
CA GLN A 120 37.74 -12.64 43.94
C GLN A 120 37.20 -11.71 42.84
N ALA A 121 38.06 -11.14 42.00
CA ALA A 121 37.63 -10.36 40.83
C ALA A 121 37.00 -11.29 39.78
N ASP A 122 37.64 -12.42 39.47
CA ASP A 122 37.15 -13.40 38.50
C ASP A 122 35.85 -14.07 38.96
N GLN A 123 35.68 -14.34 40.26
CA GLN A 123 34.39 -14.78 40.81
C GLN A 123 33.27 -13.76 40.59
N ARG A 124 33.54 -12.45 40.72
CA ARG A 124 32.55 -11.40 40.44
C ARG A 124 32.31 -11.23 38.94
N ASN A 125 33.34 -11.34 38.11
CA ASN A 125 33.21 -11.33 36.65
C ASN A 125 32.32 -12.49 36.17
N LEU A 126 32.52 -13.71 36.69
CA LEU A 126 31.70 -14.89 36.39
C LEU A 126 30.24 -14.76 36.88
N GLN A 127 29.99 -14.01 37.97
CA GLN A 127 28.63 -13.67 38.40
C GLN A 127 27.99 -12.68 37.42
N LEU A 128 28.69 -11.60 37.05
CA LEU A 128 28.21 -10.60 36.11
C LEU A 128 27.92 -11.16 34.72
N VAL A 129 28.74 -12.09 34.21
CA VAL A 129 28.49 -12.78 32.93
C VAL A 129 27.17 -13.57 32.98
N ARG A 130 26.97 -14.41 34.01
CA ARG A 130 25.70 -15.14 34.19
C ARG A 130 24.51 -14.20 34.33
N GLU A 131 24.69 -13.10 35.07
CA GLU A 131 23.67 -12.06 35.22
C GLU A 131 23.34 -11.32 33.90
N VAL A 132 24.24 -11.31 32.92
CA VAL A 132 23.98 -10.83 31.56
C VAL A 132 23.28 -11.92 30.74
N ASP A 133 23.75 -13.16 30.79
CA ASP A 133 23.15 -14.30 30.08
C ASP A 133 21.68 -14.56 30.51
N ASP A 134 21.40 -14.53 31.81
CA ASP A 134 20.05 -14.68 32.40
C ASP A 134 19.13 -13.52 31.97
N ARG A 135 19.66 -12.29 31.88
CA ARG A 135 18.89 -11.13 31.39
C ARG A 135 18.67 -11.17 29.88
N GLN A 136 19.67 -11.61 29.11
CA GLN A 136 19.56 -11.73 27.65
C GLN A 136 18.55 -12.81 27.28
N THR A 137 18.63 -14.01 27.88
CA THR A 137 17.64 -15.08 27.66
C THR A 137 16.23 -14.68 28.10
N SER A 138 16.09 -13.93 29.21
CA SER A 138 14.80 -13.35 29.63
C SER A 138 14.25 -12.32 28.63
N LEU A 139 15.12 -11.46 28.05
CA LEU A 139 14.74 -10.48 27.05
C LEU A 139 14.36 -11.15 25.72
N GLU A 140 15.15 -12.12 25.27
CA GLU A 140 14.92 -12.89 24.05
C GLU A 140 13.61 -13.68 24.12
N THR A 141 13.34 -14.38 25.21
CA THR A 141 12.09 -15.15 25.38
C THR A 141 10.85 -14.24 25.44
N LEU A 142 10.93 -13.08 26.10
CA LEU A 142 9.86 -12.06 26.11
C LEU A 142 9.64 -11.44 24.71
N ASN A 143 10.71 -11.14 23.98
CA ASN A 143 10.60 -10.64 22.61
C ASN A 143 10.01 -11.71 21.68
N GLN A 144 10.42 -12.98 21.82
CA GLN A 144 9.87 -14.10 21.06
C GLN A 144 8.40 -14.38 21.38
N SER A 145 7.93 -14.21 22.62
CA SER A 145 6.49 -14.31 22.92
C SER A 145 5.75 -13.15 22.27
N ARG A 146 6.19 -11.90 22.52
CA ARG A 146 5.55 -10.70 21.97
C ARG A 146 5.49 -10.68 20.43
N LEU A 147 6.51 -11.19 19.74
CA LEU A 147 6.48 -11.35 18.29
C LEU A 147 5.43 -12.39 17.85
N ARG A 148 5.38 -13.55 18.49
CA ARG A 148 4.34 -14.57 18.22
C ARG A 148 2.93 -14.05 18.49
N ASP A 149 2.74 -13.31 19.58
CA ASP A 149 1.46 -12.69 19.93
C ASP A 149 1.03 -11.70 18.85
N LEU A 150 1.93 -10.81 18.40
CA LEU A 150 1.67 -9.85 17.32
C LEU A 150 1.42 -10.52 15.96
N GLU A 151 2.21 -11.54 15.60
CA GLU A 151 1.97 -12.31 14.38
C GLU A 151 0.61 -13.02 14.42
N GLN A 152 0.19 -13.53 15.58
CA GLN A 152 -1.11 -14.16 15.76
C GLN A 152 -2.24 -13.13 15.62
N ASP A 153 -2.10 -11.97 16.26
CA ASP A 153 -2.99 -10.81 16.09
C ASP A 153 -3.16 -10.41 14.61
N PHE A 154 -2.08 -10.42 13.82
CA PHE A 154 -2.15 -10.16 12.38
C PHE A 154 -2.77 -11.31 11.58
N ARG A 155 -2.48 -12.58 11.92
CA ARG A 155 -3.12 -13.75 11.29
C ARG A 155 -4.62 -13.75 11.51
N ASP A 156 -5.08 -13.47 12.73
CA ASP A 156 -6.50 -13.48 13.10
C ASP A 156 -7.26 -12.29 12.50
N ARG A 157 -6.62 -11.13 12.36
CA ARG A 157 -7.18 -10.01 11.58
C ARG A 157 -7.28 -10.34 10.09
N LEU A 158 -6.28 -11.01 9.51
CA LEU A 158 -6.28 -11.41 8.10
C LEU A 158 -7.32 -12.50 7.80
N THR A 159 -7.53 -13.48 8.68
CA THR A 159 -8.59 -14.48 8.51
C THR A 159 -9.97 -13.86 8.70
N ALA A 160 -10.16 -12.95 9.66
CA ALA A 160 -11.41 -12.21 9.83
C ALA A 160 -11.76 -11.35 8.59
N LEU A 161 -10.79 -10.60 8.05
CA LEU A 161 -10.99 -9.79 6.84
C LEU A 161 -11.26 -10.64 5.59
N ARG A 162 -10.62 -11.81 5.46
CA ARG A 162 -10.94 -12.76 4.39
C ARG A 162 -12.35 -13.30 4.50
N GLY A 163 -12.76 -13.77 5.69
CA GLY A 163 -14.12 -14.24 5.93
C GLY A 163 -15.19 -13.16 5.70
N GLN A 164 -14.90 -11.89 6.00
CA GLN A 164 -15.77 -10.76 5.66
C GLN A 164 -15.87 -10.55 4.14
N SER A 165 -14.75 -10.53 3.42
CA SER A 165 -14.73 -10.39 1.96
C SER A 165 -15.40 -11.56 1.23
N GLU A 166 -15.23 -12.78 1.75
CA GLU A 166 -15.91 -14.00 1.29
C GLU A 166 -17.43 -13.88 1.51
N GLN A 167 -17.86 -13.47 2.71
CA GLN A 167 -19.28 -13.27 3.04
C GLN A 167 -19.94 -12.14 2.22
N GLU A 168 -19.24 -11.03 1.97
CA GLU A 168 -19.71 -9.94 1.11
C GLU A 168 -19.84 -10.40 -0.36
N SER A 169 -18.85 -11.15 -0.85
CA SER A 169 -18.89 -11.75 -2.20
C SER A 169 -20.05 -12.74 -2.35
N GLU A 170 -20.27 -13.63 -1.38
CA GLU A 170 -21.43 -14.53 -1.35
C GLU A 170 -22.76 -13.78 -1.31
N ALA A 171 -22.86 -12.70 -0.52
CA ALA A 171 -24.07 -11.89 -0.44
C ALA A 171 -24.40 -11.19 -1.77
N LEU A 172 -23.38 -10.62 -2.44
CA LEU A 172 -23.51 -10.00 -3.77
C LEU A 172 -23.88 -11.02 -4.85
N LEU A 173 -23.25 -12.20 -4.84
CA LEU A 173 -23.61 -13.29 -5.75
C LEU A 173 -25.06 -13.72 -5.55
N GLN A 174 -25.49 -13.97 -4.31
CA GLN A 174 -26.88 -14.31 -4.01
C GLN A 174 -27.87 -13.20 -4.42
N GLN A 175 -27.50 -11.92 -4.31
CA GLN A 175 -28.32 -10.82 -4.80
C GLN A 175 -28.46 -10.86 -6.33
N ALA A 176 -27.34 -10.96 -7.06
CA ALA A 176 -27.34 -11.07 -8.51
C ALA A 176 -28.12 -12.31 -9.00
N GLU A 177 -28.13 -13.42 -8.25
CA GLU A 177 -28.95 -14.59 -8.58
C GLU A 177 -30.46 -14.36 -8.36
N ARG A 178 -30.86 -13.59 -7.33
CA ARG A 178 -32.26 -13.18 -7.12
C ARG A 178 -32.75 -12.29 -8.25
N GLU A 179 -32.00 -11.22 -8.55
CA GLU A 179 -32.29 -10.27 -9.63
C GLU A 179 -32.34 -10.97 -11.00
N ARG A 180 -31.35 -11.82 -11.30
CA ARG A 180 -31.35 -12.66 -12.51
C ARG A 180 -32.60 -13.55 -12.57
N GLY A 181 -33.01 -14.13 -11.44
CA GLY A 181 -34.21 -14.95 -11.33
C GLY A 181 -35.52 -14.17 -11.51
N GLU A 182 -35.56 -12.90 -11.10
CA GLU A 182 -36.70 -12.00 -11.28
C GLU A 182 -36.83 -11.58 -12.75
N LEU A 183 -35.74 -11.10 -13.36
CA LEU A 183 -35.68 -10.78 -14.79
C LEU A 183 -36.04 -11.99 -15.69
N HIS A 184 -35.68 -13.22 -15.29
CA HIS A 184 -36.11 -14.42 -16.02
C HIS A 184 -37.63 -14.66 -15.94
N ARG A 185 -38.29 -14.35 -14.80
CA ARG A 185 -39.75 -14.46 -14.69
C ARG A 185 -40.46 -13.40 -15.53
N GLU A 186 -39.95 -12.17 -15.53
CA GLU A 186 -40.47 -11.08 -16.36
C GLU A 186 -40.32 -11.39 -17.86
N LEU A 187 -39.14 -11.87 -18.30
CA LEU A 187 -38.93 -12.31 -19.68
C LEU A 187 -39.83 -13.49 -20.07
N HIS A 188 -40.16 -14.39 -19.15
CA HIS A 188 -41.13 -15.45 -19.40
C HIS A 188 -42.57 -14.94 -19.50
N LEU A 189 -42.97 -13.96 -18.68
CA LEU A 189 -44.29 -13.32 -18.75
C LEU A 189 -44.45 -12.53 -20.05
N LEU A 190 -43.47 -11.71 -20.42
CA LEU A 190 -43.47 -10.93 -21.66
C LEU A 190 -43.55 -11.84 -22.90
N ARG A 191 -42.85 -12.99 -22.90
CA ARG A 191 -42.97 -13.98 -23.99
C ARG A 191 -44.32 -14.67 -24.06
N ALA A 192 -45.00 -14.87 -22.93
CA ALA A 192 -46.36 -15.40 -22.93
C ALA A 192 -47.34 -14.38 -23.54
N GLN A 193 -47.25 -13.11 -23.11
CA GLN A 193 -48.04 -12.01 -23.67
C GLN A 193 -47.74 -11.76 -25.16
N GLU A 194 -46.48 -11.91 -25.60
CA GLU A 194 -46.10 -11.85 -27.01
C GLU A 194 -46.78 -12.97 -27.82
N ALA A 195 -46.82 -14.20 -27.30
CA ALA A 195 -47.49 -15.32 -27.95
C ALA A 195 -49.02 -15.15 -28.00
N GLU A 196 -49.64 -14.66 -26.91
CA GLU A 196 -51.07 -14.33 -26.85
C GLU A 196 -51.43 -13.27 -27.92
N LEU A 197 -50.69 -12.17 -28.00
CA LEU A 197 -50.89 -11.12 -29.01
C LEU A 197 -50.60 -11.59 -30.45
N GLN A 198 -49.69 -12.54 -30.64
CA GLN A 198 -49.46 -13.17 -31.94
C GLN A 198 -50.63 -14.07 -32.36
N GLU A 199 -51.27 -14.79 -31.43
CA GLU A 199 -52.47 -15.59 -31.71
C GLU A 199 -53.70 -14.71 -31.99
N GLU A 200 -53.89 -13.64 -31.21
CA GLU A 200 -54.90 -12.61 -31.49
C GLU A 200 -54.72 -12.00 -32.89
N LEU A 201 -53.50 -11.60 -33.27
CA LEU A 201 -53.20 -11.08 -34.60
C LEU A 201 -53.44 -12.12 -35.71
N CYS A 202 -53.11 -13.38 -35.48
CA CYS A 202 -53.38 -14.47 -36.43
C CYS A 202 -54.88 -14.72 -36.62
N SER A 203 -55.67 -14.71 -35.54
CA SER A 203 -57.13 -14.84 -35.63
C SER A 203 -57.77 -13.65 -36.35
N ALA A 204 -57.43 -12.42 -35.96
CA ALA A 204 -57.96 -11.19 -36.57
C ALA A 204 -57.59 -11.08 -38.06
N THR A 205 -56.39 -11.52 -38.47
CA THR A 205 -56.01 -11.57 -39.90
C THR A 205 -56.70 -12.70 -40.65
N GLN A 206 -57.06 -13.81 -40.01
CA GLN A 206 -57.90 -14.85 -40.61
C GLN A 206 -59.36 -14.38 -40.79
N GLU A 207 -59.92 -13.65 -39.82
CA GLU A 207 -61.27 -13.10 -39.92
C GLU A 207 -61.38 -12.00 -40.97
N ASN A 208 -60.40 -11.10 -41.06
CA ASN A 208 -60.36 -10.12 -42.15
C ASN A 208 -60.40 -10.79 -43.54
N ARG A 209 -59.63 -11.86 -43.75
CA ARG A 209 -59.68 -12.63 -45.02
C ARG A 209 -61.06 -13.23 -45.30
N ARG A 210 -61.73 -13.79 -44.29
CA ARG A 210 -63.11 -14.29 -44.44
C ARG A 210 -64.08 -13.17 -44.81
N LEU A 211 -63.95 -12.00 -44.19
CA LEU A 211 -64.77 -10.82 -44.50
C LEU A 211 -64.46 -10.24 -45.90
N GLU A 212 -63.21 -10.29 -46.36
CA GLU A 212 -62.81 -9.95 -47.73
C GLU A 212 -63.41 -10.92 -48.76
N ASP A 213 -63.36 -12.23 -48.48
CA ASP A 213 -63.98 -13.28 -49.30
C ASP A 213 -65.51 -13.08 -49.37
N GLU A 214 -66.18 -12.90 -48.24
CA GLU A 214 -67.63 -12.62 -48.17
C GLU A 214 -68.00 -11.33 -48.90
N LEU A 215 -67.24 -10.25 -48.70
CA LEU A 215 -67.42 -8.98 -49.42
C LEU A 215 -67.23 -9.16 -50.93
N SER A 216 -66.30 -10.01 -51.38
CA SER A 216 -66.12 -10.32 -52.79
C SER A 216 -67.32 -11.09 -53.37
N ALA A 217 -67.87 -12.03 -52.61
CA ALA A 217 -69.05 -12.81 -52.99
C ALA A 217 -70.33 -11.95 -53.01
N VAL A 218 -70.46 -10.98 -52.11
CA VAL A 218 -71.55 -9.99 -52.11
C VAL A 218 -71.40 -9.02 -53.30
N LYS A 219 -70.18 -8.53 -53.60
CA LYS A 219 -69.92 -7.71 -54.80
C LYS A 219 -70.26 -8.45 -56.10
N LEU A 220 -69.93 -9.75 -56.21
CA LEU A 220 -70.31 -10.57 -57.36
C LEU A 220 -71.84 -10.66 -57.51
N LYS A 221 -72.56 -10.98 -56.43
CA LYS A 221 -74.04 -11.04 -56.43
C LYS A 221 -74.69 -9.68 -56.75
N LEU A 222 -74.09 -8.58 -56.30
CA LEU A 222 -74.52 -7.23 -56.65
C LEU A 222 -74.35 -6.97 -58.15
N ASN A 223 -73.18 -7.26 -58.71
CA ASN A 223 -72.92 -7.12 -60.16
C ASN A 223 -73.86 -8.01 -61.00
N GLU A 224 -74.18 -9.22 -60.54
CA GLU A 224 -75.17 -10.11 -61.18
C GLU A 224 -76.59 -9.52 -61.12
N ALA A 225 -76.98 -8.94 -59.98
CA ALA A 225 -78.27 -8.29 -59.78
C ALA A 225 -78.40 -7.01 -60.63
N GLU A 226 -77.39 -6.14 -60.65
CA GLU A 226 -77.30 -4.96 -61.54
C GLU A 226 -77.30 -5.38 -63.02
N GLY A 227 -76.58 -6.46 -63.36
CA GLY A 227 -76.63 -7.10 -64.67
C GLY A 227 -78.01 -7.69 -65.02
N SER A 228 -78.86 -7.97 -64.04
CA SER A 228 -80.28 -8.35 -64.24
C SER A 228 -81.19 -7.13 -64.37
N VAL A 229 -80.99 -6.09 -63.55
CA VAL A 229 -81.76 -4.83 -63.60
C VAL A 229 -81.53 -4.13 -64.93
N THR A 230 -80.29 -4.02 -65.40
CA THR A 230 -79.96 -3.42 -66.71
C THR A 230 -80.47 -4.25 -67.89
N ARG A 231 -80.70 -5.57 -67.73
CA ARG A 231 -81.43 -6.39 -68.72
C ARG A 231 -82.91 -6.03 -68.70
N LEU A 232 -83.56 -6.10 -67.53
CA LEU A 232 -84.98 -5.78 -67.38
C LEU A 232 -85.33 -4.34 -67.80
N GLN A 233 -84.43 -3.38 -67.57
CA GLN A 233 -84.54 -2.01 -68.10
C GLN A 233 -84.52 -1.99 -69.63
N ARG A 234 -83.52 -2.61 -70.27
CA ARG A 234 -83.47 -2.72 -71.74
C ARG A 234 -84.67 -3.47 -72.32
N ASP A 235 -85.19 -4.49 -71.63
CA ASP A 235 -86.36 -5.25 -72.08
C ASP A 235 -87.65 -4.42 -71.93
N LEU A 236 -87.75 -3.61 -70.86
CA LEU A 236 -88.81 -2.62 -70.69
C LEU A 236 -88.71 -1.51 -71.74
N ASP A 237 -87.53 -0.97 -72.01
CA ASP A 237 -87.30 0.06 -73.03
C ASP A 237 -87.64 -0.47 -74.43
N GLN A 238 -87.28 -1.70 -74.75
CA GLN A 238 -87.70 -2.39 -75.99
C GLN A 238 -89.21 -2.58 -76.06
N LEU A 239 -89.87 -2.97 -74.96
CA LEU A 239 -91.33 -3.08 -74.90
C LEU A 239 -92.01 -1.71 -75.06
N LEU A 240 -91.46 -0.65 -74.48
CA LEU A 240 -91.94 0.72 -74.66
C LEU A 240 -91.72 1.20 -76.11
N HIS A 241 -90.58 0.91 -76.73
CA HIS A 241 -90.34 1.18 -78.15
C HIS A 241 -91.27 0.36 -79.07
N ALA A 242 -91.60 -0.89 -78.72
CA ALA A 242 -92.56 -1.70 -79.48
C ALA A 242 -94.03 -1.24 -79.30
N LYS A 243 -94.38 -0.69 -78.13
CA LYS A 243 -95.73 -0.19 -77.81
C LYS A 243 -95.99 1.25 -78.26
N PHE A 244 -94.96 2.10 -78.19
CA PHE A 244 -95.06 3.55 -78.38
C PHE A 244 -94.03 4.12 -79.37
N GLY A 245 -92.92 3.43 -79.64
CA GLY A 245 -91.89 3.88 -80.59
C GLY A 245 -92.28 3.75 -82.07
N SER A 246 -93.46 3.19 -82.37
CA SER A 246 -94.12 3.35 -83.67
C SER A 246 -94.81 4.72 -83.83
N LEU A 247 -94.90 5.51 -82.75
CA LEU A 247 -95.27 6.91 -82.79
C LEU A 247 -94.01 7.75 -83.05
N ASP A 248 -93.71 7.97 -84.33
CA ASP A 248 -92.91 9.14 -84.72
C ASP A 248 -93.64 10.40 -84.17
N PRO A 249 -92.99 11.19 -83.28
CA PRO A 249 -93.63 12.35 -82.65
C PRO A 249 -94.15 13.39 -83.65
N ALA A 250 -93.64 13.41 -84.88
CA ALA A 250 -94.02 14.40 -85.89
C ALA A 250 -95.27 14.03 -86.71
N ALA A 251 -95.61 12.74 -86.84
CA ALA A 251 -96.50 12.27 -87.91
C ALA A 251 -97.85 11.71 -87.46
N ALA A 252 -97.93 11.02 -86.32
CA ALA A 252 -99.11 10.23 -85.96
C ALA A 252 -100.16 10.97 -85.12
N GLY A 253 -99.74 11.83 -84.18
CA GLY A 253 -100.63 12.50 -83.24
C GLY A 253 -101.64 13.44 -83.91
N LEU A 254 -101.19 14.19 -84.92
CA LEU A 254 -101.96 15.21 -85.61
C LEU A 254 -103.30 14.68 -86.15
N SER A 255 -103.35 13.51 -86.78
CA SER A 255 -104.59 13.00 -87.39
C SER A 255 -105.73 12.75 -86.39
N HIS A 256 -105.43 12.41 -85.13
CA HIS A 256 -106.45 12.24 -84.09
C HIS A 256 -106.67 13.53 -83.29
N GLU A 257 -105.60 14.28 -83.00
CA GLU A 257 -105.70 15.52 -82.24
C GLU A 257 -106.33 16.66 -83.06
N GLU A 258 -106.09 16.73 -84.38
CA GLU A 258 -106.79 17.65 -85.30
C GLU A 258 -108.27 17.28 -85.43
N ARG A 259 -108.63 15.99 -85.46
CA ARG A 259 -110.04 15.56 -85.43
C ARG A 259 -110.72 15.94 -84.12
N LEU A 260 -110.07 15.70 -82.99
CA LEU A 260 -110.59 16.14 -81.69
C LEU A 260 -110.64 17.67 -81.61
N ALA A 261 -109.73 18.39 -82.27
CA ALA A 261 -109.73 19.85 -82.35
C ALA A 261 -110.79 20.41 -83.32
N THR A 262 -111.12 19.74 -84.43
CA THR A 262 -112.26 20.14 -85.30
C THR A 262 -113.58 19.82 -84.61
N ILE A 263 -113.75 18.61 -84.06
CA ILE A 263 -114.92 18.24 -83.26
C ILE A 263 -115.09 19.20 -82.07
N ALA A 264 -114.01 19.57 -81.37
CA ALA A 264 -114.08 20.58 -80.30
C ALA A 264 -114.31 22.01 -80.82
N LYS A 265 -113.93 22.35 -82.06
CA LYS A 265 -114.29 23.64 -82.70
C LYS A 265 -115.77 23.65 -83.11
N GLU A 266 -116.30 22.55 -83.62
CA GLU A 266 -117.71 22.37 -83.99
C GLU A 266 -118.61 22.36 -82.74
N TYR A 267 -118.26 21.63 -81.69
CA TYR A 267 -118.96 21.73 -80.40
C TYR A 267 -118.82 23.13 -79.78
N LYS A 268 -117.69 23.85 -79.95
CA LYS A 268 -117.58 25.27 -79.54
C LYS A 268 -118.41 26.22 -80.42
N LEU A 269 -118.66 25.87 -81.68
CA LEU A 269 -119.55 26.61 -82.58
C LEU A 269 -121.02 26.36 -82.20
N GLN A 270 -121.41 25.11 -81.97
CA GLN A 270 -122.73 24.76 -81.42
C GLN A 270 -122.94 25.38 -80.03
N CYS A 271 -121.93 25.43 -79.17
CA CYS A 271 -121.98 26.15 -77.89
C CYS A 271 -121.91 27.68 -78.02
N ARG A 272 -121.70 28.21 -79.23
CA ARG A 272 -121.95 29.61 -79.58
C ARG A 272 -123.36 29.77 -80.12
N GLU A 273 -123.80 29.03 -81.12
CA GLU A 273 -125.17 29.10 -81.65
C GLU A 273 -126.25 28.81 -80.58
N LEU A 274 -126.00 27.85 -79.67
CA LEU A 274 -126.84 27.59 -78.50
C LEU A 274 -126.72 28.67 -77.44
N ARG A 275 -125.62 29.44 -77.40
CA ARG A 275 -125.49 30.62 -76.55
C ARG A 275 -126.21 31.80 -77.17
N ASP A 276 -126.02 32.09 -78.44
CA ASP A 276 -126.70 33.15 -79.17
C ASP A 276 -128.23 32.93 -79.09
N ARG A 277 -128.73 31.69 -79.27
CA ARG A 277 -130.14 31.34 -78.99
C ARG A 277 -130.54 31.45 -77.52
N ASN A 278 -129.65 31.11 -76.58
CA ASN A 278 -129.94 31.24 -75.16
C ASN A 278 -129.80 32.70 -74.69
N ASP A 279 -129.15 33.57 -75.44
CA ASP A 279 -129.04 35.01 -75.23
C ASP A 279 -130.24 35.72 -75.89
N GLU A 280 -130.75 35.23 -77.03
CA GLU A 280 -132.08 35.58 -77.56
C GLU A 280 -133.18 35.20 -76.54
N LEU A 281 -133.25 33.93 -76.13
CA LEU A 281 -134.18 33.44 -75.11
C LEU A 281 -133.92 34.06 -73.74
N SER A 282 -132.70 34.48 -73.41
CA SER A 282 -132.42 35.25 -72.20
C SER A 282 -132.79 36.71 -72.35
N SER A 283 -132.84 37.29 -73.55
CA SER A 283 -133.42 38.63 -73.76
C SER A 283 -134.95 38.61 -73.64
N GLU A 284 -135.61 37.52 -74.08
CA GLU A 284 -137.04 37.27 -73.81
C GLU A 284 -137.28 37.00 -72.31
N LEU A 285 -136.45 36.17 -71.68
CA LEU A 285 -136.54 35.89 -70.25
C LEU A 285 -136.09 37.06 -69.37
N GLU A 286 -135.25 38.00 -69.84
CA GLU A 286 -134.95 39.26 -69.17
C GLU A 286 -136.04 40.30 -69.43
N LEU A 287 -136.73 40.30 -70.58
CA LEU A 287 -138.01 41.03 -70.71
C LEU A 287 -139.05 40.54 -69.70
N LEU A 288 -139.05 39.24 -69.37
CA LEU A 288 -139.94 38.65 -68.36
C LEU A 288 -139.39 38.68 -66.91
N LYS A 289 -138.07 38.87 -66.71
CA LYS A 289 -137.41 38.93 -65.39
C LYS A 289 -136.88 40.32 -65.00
N SER A 290 -136.93 41.32 -65.87
CA SER A 290 -136.70 42.73 -65.52
C SER A 290 -137.86 43.33 -64.71
N GLN A 291 -138.98 42.61 -64.59
CA GLN A 291 -139.95 42.79 -63.49
C GLN A 291 -139.46 42.23 -62.14
N ARG A 292 -138.29 41.58 -62.05
CA ARG A 292 -137.90 40.74 -60.90
C ARG A 292 -136.39 40.57 -60.59
N SER A 293 -135.72 41.69 -60.34
CA SER A 293 -134.59 41.87 -59.38
C SER A 293 -133.12 41.52 -59.76
N ASP A 294 -132.23 42.50 -59.53
CA ASP A 294 -130.75 42.45 -59.58
C ASP A 294 -130.03 41.75 -58.38
N ARG A 295 -128.75 41.29 -58.54
CA ARG A 295 -127.49 41.64 -57.76
C ARG A 295 -126.29 40.61 -57.80
N LYS A 296 -125.09 40.99 -57.27
CA LYS A 296 -123.68 40.44 -57.41
C LYS A 296 -123.25 39.35 -56.35
N SER A 297 -122.17 38.51 -56.36
CA SER A 297 -120.71 38.46 -56.82
C SER A 297 -119.66 38.84 -55.70
N ARG A 298 -118.36 38.42 -55.56
CA ARG A 298 -117.28 37.85 -56.45
C ARG A 298 -115.93 37.42 -55.71
N HIS A 299 -115.12 36.42 -56.20
CA HIS A 299 -113.64 36.09 -55.97
C HIS A 299 -113.06 35.65 -54.55
N SER A 300 -111.78 35.18 -54.31
CA SER A 300 -110.80 34.25 -55.00
C SER A 300 -109.36 34.07 -54.34
N ALA A 301 -108.76 32.84 -54.31
CA ALA A 301 -107.30 32.39 -54.31
C ALA A 301 -106.23 32.65 -53.15
N GLY A 302 -105.10 31.87 -53.06
CA GLY A 302 -103.87 32.09 -52.19
C GLY A 302 -102.82 30.90 -51.93
N ASN A 303 -101.51 31.15 -51.60
CA ASN A 303 -100.27 30.24 -51.57
C ASN A 303 -99.03 30.82 -50.73
N ASP A 304 -97.77 30.31 -50.44
CA ASP A 304 -97.04 28.99 -50.16
C ASP A 304 -95.48 29.12 -49.77
N ILE A 305 -94.76 28.03 -49.27
CA ILE A 305 -93.28 27.58 -49.46
C ILE A 305 -91.98 27.94 -48.56
N THR A 306 -91.05 26.93 -48.28
CA THR A 306 -89.54 26.68 -47.95
C THR A 306 -88.51 27.57 -47.10
N ASN A 307 -87.16 27.35 -46.82
CA ASN A 307 -86.09 26.31 -46.36
C ASN A 307 -84.63 27.02 -46.11
N ASP A 308 -83.37 26.57 -45.71
CA ASP A 308 -82.57 25.38 -45.17
C ASP A 308 -81.02 25.63 -44.71
N ASP A 309 -80.36 24.70 -43.92
CA ASP A 309 -78.91 24.14 -43.74
C ASP A 309 -77.50 24.87 -43.38
N GLY A 310 -76.40 24.17 -42.90
CA GLY A 310 -74.91 24.62 -42.84
C GLY A 310 -73.80 24.08 -41.80
N LEU A 311 -72.43 24.07 -42.05
CA LEU A 311 -71.31 23.27 -41.32
C LEU A 311 -69.79 23.81 -41.07
N ASN A 312 -69.07 23.34 -39.99
CA ASN A 312 -67.62 22.85 -39.70
C ASN A 312 -66.21 23.65 -39.56
N TRP A 313 -65.20 23.09 -38.78
CA TRP A 313 -63.66 23.15 -38.73
C TRP A 313 -62.77 23.72 -37.51
N ASN A 314 -61.39 23.76 -37.57
CA ASN A 314 -60.34 23.31 -36.53
C ASN A 314 -59.19 24.24 -35.91
N GLU A 315 -58.63 23.85 -34.71
CA GLU A 315 -57.20 23.78 -34.13
C GLU A 315 -56.19 24.98 -33.78
N ARG A 316 -55.52 24.99 -32.56
CA ARG A 316 -54.01 25.15 -32.26
C ARG A 316 -53.46 25.59 -30.82
N THR A 317 -52.28 25.02 -30.42
CA THR A 317 -51.02 25.52 -29.68
C THR A 317 -50.79 25.89 -28.16
N ASP A 318 -49.64 25.38 -27.61
CA ASP A 318 -48.51 25.91 -26.75
C ASP A 318 -48.50 26.26 -25.22
N SER A 319 -47.46 25.75 -24.46
CA SER A 319 -46.51 26.45 -23.50
C SER A 319 -45.85 25.55 -22.39
N ALA A 320 -44.70 25.93 -21.77
CA ALA A 320 -43.89 25.07 -20.84
C ALA A 320 -42.97 25.75 -19.76
N GLU A 321 -42.58 24.94 -18.74
CA GLU A 321 -41.37 24.93 -17.83
C GLU A 321 -40.98 26.07 -16.83
N SER A 322 -40.23 25.69 -15.77
CA SER A 322 -39.67 26.54 -14.67
C SER A 322 -38.68 25.76 -13.75
N ASP A 323 -37.59 26.39 -13.25
CA ASP A 323 -36.62 25.82 -12.25
C ASP A 323 -35.80 26.92 -11.49
N CYS A 324 -35.16 26.67 -10.32
CA CYS A 324 -34.46 27.68 -9.45
C CYS A 324 -33.41 27.15 -8.41
N GLU A 325 -32.47 28.01 -7.92
CA GLU A 325 -31.25 27.65 -7.11
C GLU A 325 -30.72 28.70 -6.07
N GLU A 326 -29.79 28.26 -5.19
CA GLU A 326 -28.64 28.93 -4.46
C GLU A 326 -28.77 29.89 -3.22
N SER A 327 -27.86 29.75 -2.22
CA SER A 327 -27.17 30.84 -1.43
C SER A 327 -26.14 30.37 -0.33
N ASP A 328 -25.31 31.28 0.25
CA ASP A 328 -23.94 31.07 0.86
C ASP A 328 -23.70 31.65 2.31
N MET A 329 -22.53 31.42 3.01
CA MET A 329 -21.74 32.38 3.89
C MET A 329 -20.56 31.84 4.82
N LYS A 330 -19.30 32.35 4.64
CA LYS A 330 -18.23 32.90 5.59
C LYS A 330 -17.43 32.17 6.75
N ARG A 331 -16.07 32.15 6.60
CA ARG A 331 -14.89 32.61 7.47
C ARG A 331 -14.53 32.16 8.94
N SER A 332 -13.23 31.90 9.23
CA SER A 332 -12.33 32.53 10.29
C SER A 332 -10.88 31.91 10.43
N SER A 333 -10.01 32.27 11.43
CA SER A 333 -8.50 32.15 11.39
C SER A 333 -7.70 31.96 12.75
N SER A 334 -6.33 32.16 12.76
CA SER A 334 -5.30 31.40 13.58
C SER A 334 -4.53 32.10 14.79
N PRO A 335 -3.23 31.88 15.21
CA PRO A 335 -2.83 31.60 16.63
C PRO A 335 -1.60 32.37 17.28
N ARG A 336 -1.15 32.06 18.54
CA ARG A 336 0.26 32.12 19.13
C ARG A 336 0.39 32.18 20.69
N VAL A 337 1.58 31.87 21.30
CA VAL A 337 2.36 32.69 22.31
C VAL A 337 3.68 32.08 22.88
N LYS A 338 4.59 32.99 23.32
CA LYS A 338 5.99 33.05 23.88
C LYS A 338 6.29 32.28 25.21
N LYS A 339 7.48 32.27 25.91
CA LYS A 339 8.98 32.35 25.67
C LYS A 339 9.75 33.07 26.83
N LYS A 340 10.64 32.42 27.64
CA LYS A 340 11.92 32.97 28.24
C LYS A 340 12.65 32.07 29.29
N LEU A 341 13.90 32.45 29.65
CA LEU A 341 14.86 31.92 30.67
C LEU A 341 15.51 33.10 31.45
N GLN A 342 16.24 32.85 32.56
CA GLN A 342 17.55 33.44 32.99
C GLN A 342 17.96 33.01 34.45
N PRO A 343 19.27 32.87 34.82
CA PRO A 343 19.75 32.51 36.18
C PRO A 343 20.81 33.47 36.82
N ALA A 344 21.18 33.22 38.09
CA ALA A 344 22.38 33.72 38.82
C ALA A 344 22.63 32.81 40.07
N ASP A 345 23.75 32.77 40.81
CA ASP A 345 24.89 33.69 40.95
C ASP A 345 26.17 32.99 41.55
N LYS A 346 27.28 33.72 41.82
CA LYS A 346 28.56 33.19 42.36
C LYS A 346 29.09 33.91 43.63
N SER A 347 29.75 33.19 44.55
CA SER A 347 30.64 33.73 45.61
C SER A 347 31.45 32.59 46.28
N ALA A 348 32.61 32.77 46.92
CA ALA A 348 33.63 33.83 46.89
C ALA A 348 34.99 33.24 47.38
N LEU A 349 36.10 33.99 47.23
CA LEU A 349 37.45 33.62 47.66
C LEU A 349 37.90 34.42 48.89
N CYS A 350 38.79 33.86 49.72
CA CYS A 350 40.05 34.48 50.21
C CYS A 350 40.64 33.75 51.43
N SER A 351 41.95 33.44 51.38
CA SER A 351 42.96 34.08 52.26
C SER A 351 44.36 33.67 51.80
N LEU A 352 45.27 34.64 51.66
CA LEU A 352 46.71 34.40 51.48
C LEU A 352 47.43 34.89 52.75
N ASP A 353 48.35 34.09 53.32
CA ASP A 353 49.56 34.56 54.03
C ASP A 353 50.48 33.42 54.54
N ALA A 354 50.66 32.38 53.72
CA ALA A 354 51.75 31.39 53.89
C ALA A 354 52.41 31.08 52.52
N VAL A 355 52.53 32.14 51.71
CA VAL A 355 52.68 32.18 50.25
C VAL A 355 54.13 31.87 49.79
N SER A 356 54.68 30.77 50.29
CA SER A 356 55.88 30.15 49.72
C SER A 356 55.69 28.63 49.73
N ILE A 357 55.83 27.97 50.89
CA ILE A 357 55.63 26.51 51.01
C ILE A 357 54.16 26.12 50.77
N GLN A 358 53.18 26.91 51.22
CA GLN A 358 51.77 26.61 50.88
C GLN A 358 51.45 26.92 49.42
N THR A 359 52.14 27.85 48.74
CA THR A 359 51.97 28.04 47.29
C THR A 359 52.64 26.95 46.47
N GLU A 360 53.79 26.42 46.91
CA GLU A 360 54.43 25.27 46.25
C GLU A 360 53.58 24.01 46.43
N LEU A 361 53.09 23.75 47.64
CA LEU A 361 52.13 22.67 47.90
C LEU A 361 50.79 22.89 47.17
N ALA A 362 50.28 24.12 47.09
CA ALA A 362 49.07 24.43 46.33
C ALA A 362 49.28 24.32 44.82
N LEU A 363 50.46 24.65 44.29
CA LEU A 363 50.85 24.41 42.90
C LEU A 363 50.92 22.91 42.61
N GLN A 364 51.50 22.11 43.51
CA GLN A 364 51.54 20.65 43.36
C GLN A 364 50.14 20.03 43.45
N GLN A 365 49.27 20.53 44.34
CA GLN A 365 47.86 20.15 44.41
C GLN A 365 47.06 20.63 43.19
N LEU A 366 47.39 21.78 42.61
CA LEU A 366 46.76 22.31 41.40
C LEU A 366 47.20 21.48 40.18
N GLU A 367 48.49 21.14 40.06
CA GLU A 367 48.98 20.20 39.05
C GLU A 367 48.32 18.84 39.18
N GLN A 368 48.15 18.31 40.39
CA GLN A 368 47.48 17.03 40.58
C GLN A 368 46.01 17.13 40.17
N LYS A 369 45.28 18.16 40.59
CA LYS A 369 43.90 18.42 40.14
C LYS A 369 43.81 18.55 38.63
N HIS A 370 44.69 19.31 37.99
CA HIS A 370 44.71 19.43 36.53
C HIS A 370 45.02 18.09 35.84
N LYS A 371 45.89 17.23 36.41
CA LYS A 371 46.14 15.87 35.90
C LYS A 371 44.90 14.98 36.07
N ASP A 372 44.23 15.04 37.21
CA ASP A 372 43.00 14.29 37.50
C ASP A 372 41.83 14.76 36.61
N GLU A 373 41.70 16.08 36.38
CA GLU A 373 40.73 16.71 35.47
C GLU A 373 41.01 16.36 34.01
N LEU A 374 42.28 16.34 33.57
CA LEU A 374 42.68 15.89 32.23
C LEU A 374 42.41 14.40 32.04
N GLN A 375 42.63 13.56 33.06
CA GLN A 375 42.26 12.13 33.01
C GLN A 375 40.75 11.94 32.92
N GLN A 376 39.96 12.67 33.72
CA GLN A 376 38.50 12.65 33.65
C GLN A 376 37.99 13.11 32.28
N LEU A 377 38.56 14.20 31.73
CA LEU A 377 38.23 14.69 30.39
C LEU A 377 38.62 13.69 29.30
N ASN A 378 39.77 13.03 29.42
CA ASN A 378 40.19 11.98 28.47
C ASN A 378 39.21 10.80 28.50
N VAL A 379 38.81 10.32 29.69
CA VAL A 379 37.80 9.26 29.83
C VAL A 379 36.44 9.70 29.29
N GLN A 380 36.03 10.96 29.47
CA GLN A 380 34.79 11.50 28.89
C GLN A 380 34.85 11.57 27.35
N LEU A 381 35.99 11.97 26.77
CA LEU A 381 36.19 11.98 25.32
C LEU A 381 36.24 10.57 24.75
N GLU A 382 36.99 9.66 25.38
CA GLU A 382 37.11 8.26 24.99
C GLU A 382 35.77 7.51 25.07
N THR A 383 34.97 7.73 26.12
CA THR A 383 33.61 7.16 26.21
C THR A 383 32.64 7.75 25.19
N GLN A 384 32.73 9.05 24.85
CA GLN A 384 31.96 9.64 23.76
C GLN A 384 32.37 9.10 22.38
N VAL A 385 33.68 8.98 22.11
CA VAL A 385 34.18 8.41 20.85
C VAL A 385 33.71 6.96 20.69
N ASN A 386 33.94 6.11 21.70
CA ASN A 386 33.46 4.72 21.69
C ASN A 386 31.93 4.61 21.52
N TYR A 387 31.15 5.52 22.10
CA TYR A 387 29.70 5.59 21.91
C TYR A 387 29.32 5.91 20.46
N TYR A 388 29.93 6.95 19.86
CA TYR A 388 29.64 7.34 18.48
C TYR A 388 30.15 6.34 17.46
N GLU A 389 31.32 5.72 17.67
CA GLU A 389 31.83 4.64 16.83
C GLU A 389 30.89 3.43 16.84
N ARG A 390 30.48 2.97 18.02
CA ARG A 390 29.50 1.87 18.15
C ARG A 390 28.14 2.22 17.55
N SER A 391 27.69 3.47 17.69
CA SER A 391 26.45 3.95 17.04
C SER A 391 26.56 3.98 15.52
N LEU A 392 27.72 4.36 14.98
CA LEU A 392 27.99 4.34 13.54
C LEU A 392 28.08 2.91 13.00
N ASP A 393 28.69 1.98 13.73
CA ASP A 393 28.77 0.57 13.32
C ASP A 393 27.40 -0.13 13.35
N LEU A 394 26.56 0.16 14.34
CA LEU A 394 25.16 -0.27 14.33
C LEU A 394 24.38 0.30 13.13
N MET A 395 24.59 1.58 12.79
CA MET A 395 23.96 2.19 11.61
C MET A 395 24.44 1.56 10.30
N LYS A 396 25.74 1.29 10.15
CA LYS A 396 26.31 0.56 8.99
C LYS A 396 25.69 -0.83 8.87
N GLN A 397 25.50 -1.54 9.98
CA GLN A 397 24.87 -2.87 10.00
C GLN A 397 23.40 -2.80 9.58
N SER A 398 22.63 -1.82 10.04
CA SER A 398 21.24 -1.59 9.59
C SER A 398 21.18 -1.35 8.09
N MET A 399 21.95 -0.39 7.58
CA MET A 399 22.00 -0.07 6.15
C MET A 399 22.44 -1.25 5.28
N GLU A 400 23.32 -2.12 5.80
CA GLU A 400 23.77 -3.33 5.11
C GLU A 400 22.72 -4.46 5.12
N VAL A 401 21.80 -4.50 6.10
CA VAL A 401 20.61 -5.36 6.08
C VAL A 401 19.58 -4.80 5.11
N GLU A 402 19.21 -3.53 5.23
CA GLU A 402 18.29 -2.84 4.32
C GLU A 402 18.72 -2.99 2.84
N ARG A 403 20.01 -2.83 2.54
CA ARG A 403 20.58 -3.06 1.20
C ARG A 403 20.40 -4.49 0.70
N LYS A 404 20.52 -5.50 1.58
CA LYS A 404 20.30 -6.91 1.24
C LYS A 404 18.83 -7.20 1.02
N ASP A 405 17.94 -6.61 1.82
CA ASP A 405 16.50 -6.85 1.73
C ASP A 405 15.92 -6.21 0.47
N ILE A 406 16.33 -4.97 0.15
CA ILE A 406 16.04 -4.32 -1.14
C ILE A 406 16.60 -5.14 -2.32
N SER A 407 17.83 -5.66 -2.21
CA SER A 407 18.42 -6.52 -3.25
C SER A 407 17.71 -7.88 -3.41
N GLN A 408 17.08 -8.39 -2.35
CA GLN A 408 16.26 -9.61 -2.41
C GLN A 408 14.88 -9.32 -3.01
N ALA A 409 14.23 -8.23 -2.62
CA ALA A 409 12.96 -7.79 -3.19
C ALA A 409 13.04 -7.64 -4.72
N PHE A 410 14.04 -6.89 -5.22
CA PHE A 410 14.23 -6.76 -6.67
C PHE A 410 14.54 -8.09 -7.39
N LYS A 411 15.20 -9.06 -6.74
CA LYS A 411 15.42 -10.39 -7.34
C LYS A 411 14.13 -11.20 -7.46
N LEU A 412 13.25 -11.11 -6.46
CA LEU A 412 11.93 -11.76 -6.49
C LEU A 412 11.04 -11.11 -7.55
N GLU A 413 10.98 -9.78 -7.59
CA GLU A 413 10.23 -9.01 -8.60
C GLU A 413 10.72 -9.33 -10.03
N ILE A 414 12.04 -9.37 -10.27
CA ILE A 414 12.60 -9.78 -11.57
C ILE A 414 12.23 -11.22 -11.91
N SER A 415 12.27 -12.16 -10.94
CA SER A 415 11.90 -13.56 -11.18
C SER A 415 10.41 -13.70 -11.55
N GLU A 416 9.54 -12.95 -10.89
CA GLU A 416 8.10 -12.94 -11.18
C GLU A 416 7.80 -12.34 -12.56
N LEU A 417 8.46 -11.22 -12.90
CA LEU A 417 8.34 -10.60 -14.23
C LEU A 417 8.91 -11.50 -15.34
N GLU A 418 9.97 -12.26 -15.08
CA GLU A 418 10.49 -13.27 -16.01
C GLU A 418 9.53 -14.45 -16.19
N GLU A 419 8.84 -14.90 -15.12
CA GLU A 419 7.80 -15.93 -15.22
C GLU A 419 6.56 -15.42 -15.98
N GLN A 420 6.01 -14.26 -15.62
CA GLN A 420 4.87 -13.63 -16.32
C GLN A 420 5.19 -13.45 -17.81
N LYS A 421 6.41 -12.97 -18.15
CA LYS A 421 6.88 -12.89 -19.53
C LYS A 421 6.93 -14.26 -20.22
N ALA A 422 7.43 -15.30 -19.55
CA ALA A 422 7.50 -16.65 -20.11
C ALA A 422 6.11 -17.23 -20.39
N GLN A 423 5.14 -16.99 -19.49
CA GLN A 423 3.73 -17.37 -19.66
C GLN A 423 3.13 -16.67 -20.89
N VAL A 424 3.24 -15.34 -20.99
CA VAL A 424 2.74 -14.56 -22.14
C VAL A 424 3.45 -14.96 -23.45
N GLU A 425 4.75 -15.23 -23.43
CA GLU A 425 5.46 -15.78 -24.58
C GLU A 425 4.93 -17.15 -25.03
N GLN A 426 4.47 -17.98 -24.09
CA GLN A 426 3.89 -19.30 -24.35
C GLN A 426 2.47 -19.19 -24.92
N GLU A 427 1.63 -18.32 -24.37
CA GLU A 427 0.31 -17.98 -24.94
C GLU A 427 0.45 -17.43 -26.36
N VAL A 428 1.39 -16.52 -26.58
CA VAL A 428 1.69 -15.95 -27.91
C VAL A 428 2.19 -17.03 -28.88
N LYS A 429 2.92 -18.07 -28.43
CA LYS A 429 3.29 -19.23 -29.26
C LYS A 429 2.05 -20.06 -29.62
N GLN A 430 1.20 -20.40 -28.65
CA GLN A 430 -0.05 -21.14 -28.85
C GLN A 430 -1.01 -20.41 -29.80
N LEU A 431 -1.22 -19.10 -29.61
CA LEU A 431 -2.06 -18.28 -30.49
C LEU A 431 -1.50 -18.18 -31.92
N LYS A 432 -0.17 -18.09 -32.08
CA LYS A 432 0.48 -18.15 -33.40
C LYS A 432 0.31 -19.52 -34.08
N GLU A 433 0.25 -20.61 -33.32
CA GLU A 433 0.02 -21.96 -33.85
C GLU A 433 -1.45 -22.20 -34.19
N ALA A 434 -2.39 -21.75 -33.35
CA ALA A 434 -3.81 -21.75 -33.64
C ALA A 434 -4.15 -20.91 -34.88
N LEU A 435 -3.55 -19.72 -35.02
CA LEU A 435 -3.66 -18.89 -36.23
C LEU A 435 -3.10 -19.62 -37.46
N LYS A 436 -1.92 -20.25 -37.39
CA LYS A 436 -1.38 -21.03 -38.51
C LYS A 436 -2.35 -22.14 -38.95
N LEU A 437 -2.91 -22.90 -38.01
CA LEU A 437 -3.87 -23.96 -38.29
C LEU A 437 -5.15 -23.40 -38.92
N GLN A 438 -5.70 -22.31 -38.37
CA GLN A 438 -6.87 -21.62 -38.92
C GLN A 438 -6.62 -21.09 -40.34
N THR A 439 -5.45 -20.47 -40.58
CA THR A 439 -5.00 -20.01 -41.89
C THR A 439 -4.84 -21.19 -42.87
N GLN A 440 -4.29 -22.32 -42.43
CA GLN A 440 -4.06 -23.50 -43.26
C GLN A 440 -5.37 -24.21 -43.63
N VAL A 441 -6.36 -24.23 -42.73
CA VAL A 441 -7.74 -24.66 -43.04
C VAL A 441 -8.41 -23.70 -44.03
N GLN A 442 -8.25 -22.38 -43.87
CA GLN A 442 -8.82 -21.40 -44.79
C GLN A 442 -8.18 -21.47 -46.19
N HIS A 443 -6.88 -21.78 -46.32
CA HIS A 443 -6.22 -21.96 -47.62
C HIS A 443 -6.73 -23.17 -48.44
N GLY A 444 -7.53 -24.07 -47.85
CA GLY A 444 -8.28 -25.08 -48.60
C GLY A 444 -9.38 -24.47 -49.50
N GLY A 445 -9.87 -23.27 -49.19
CA GLY A 445 -10.71 -22.45 -50.05
C GLY A 445 -9.91 -21.30 -50.65
N GLY A 446 -9.67 -21.31 -51.96
CA GLY A 446 -8.79 -20.34 -52.60
C GLY A 446 -9.29 -18.89 -52.47
N GLY A 447 -8.40 -17.96 -52.07
CA GLY A 447 -8.72 -16.52 -52.11
C GLY A 447 -8.18 -15.62 -51.00
N TRP A 448 -7.21 -16.03 -50.17
CA TRP A 448 -6.55 -15.09 -49.26
C TRP A 448 -5.78 -14.05 -50.10
N SER A 449 -6.25 -12.79 -50.09
CA SER A 449 -5.73 -11.78 -51.01
C SER A 449 -4.35 -11.30 -50.59
N HIS A 450 -3.36 -11.39 -51.48
CA HIS A 450 -2.02 -10.81 -51.27
C HIS A 450 -2.04 -9.30 -51.00
N GLU A 451 -3.13 -8.57 -51.27
CA GLU A 451 -3.26 -7.17 -50.84
C GLU A 451 -3.56 -7.05 -49.33
N GLN A 452 -4.32 -8.00 -48.79
CA GLN A 452 -4.71 -8.07 -47.38
C GLN A 452 -3.54 -8.58 -46.51
N GLU A 453 -2.79 -9.56 -47.01
CA GLU A 453 -1.52 -9.99 -46.39
C GLU A 453 -0.48 -8.86 -46.38
N ARG A 454 -0.32 -8.11 -47.49
CA ARG A 454 0.53 -6.91 -47.51
C ARG A 454 0.02 -5.80 -46.60
N ARG A 455 -1.29 -5.69 -46.31
CA ARG A 455 -1.81 -4.75 -45.29
C ARG A 455 -1.36 -5.18 -43.90
N MET A 456 -1.61 -6.43 -43.52
CA MET A 456 -1.17 -6.97 -42.22
C MET A 456 0.35 -6.86 -42.01
N GLN A 457 1.16 -7.01 -43.06
CA GLN A 457 2.62 -6.80 -42.99
C GLN A 457 3.01 -5.33 -42.76
N ARG A 458 2.32 -4.37 -43.40
CA ARG A 458 2.53 -2.93 -43.14
C ARG A 458 2.11 -2.57 -41.71
N GLU A 459 0.92 -3.00 -41.29
CA GLU A 459 0.38 -2.78 -39.94
C GLU A 459 1.31 -3.33 -38.85
N ARG A 460 1.89 -4.53 -39.06
CA ARG A 460 2.93 -5.09 -38.17
C ARG A 460 4.19 -4.22 -38.14
N ALA A 461 4.72 -3.81 -39.29
CA ALA A 461 5.91 -2.97 -39.35
C ALA A 461 5.69 -1.58 -38.72
N GLU A 462 4.47 -1.02 -38.85
CA GLU A 462 4.07 0.24 -38.20
C GLU A 462 3.97 0.08 -36.68
N LEU A 463 3.39 -1.03 -36.18
CA LEU A 463 3.37 -1.35 -34.74
C LEU A 463 4.77 -1.59 -34.18
N GLU A 464 5.61 -2.37 -34.85
CA GLU A 464 7.02 -2.60 -34.48
C GLU A 464 7.81 -1.28 -34.45
N GLN A 465 7.59 -0.39 -35.43
CA GLN A 465 8.20 0.94 -35.43
C GLN A 465 7.67 1.84 -34.30
N ASN A 466 6.41 1.70 -33.91
CA ASN A 466 5.83 2.47 -32.80
C ASN A 466 6.36 1.99 -31.44
N PHE A 467 6.41 0.68 -31.19
CA PHE A 467 7.07 0.13 -30.00
C PHE A 467 8.55 0.52 -29.94
N ALA A 468 9.27 0.54 -31.06
CA ALA A 468 10.66 1.00 -31.10
C ALA A 468 10.82 2.49 -30.71
N LYS A 469 9.87 3.36 -31.10
CA LYS A 469 9.83 4.77 -30.66
C LYS A 469 9.52 4.87 -29.16
N GLU A 470 8.52 4.14 -28.67
CA GLU A 470 8.11 4.15 -27.26
C GLU A 470 9.22 3.65 -26.33
N ILE A 471 9.87 2.54 -26.67
CA ILE A 471 11.06 2.04 -25.97
C ILE A 471 12.18 3.09 -25.98
N SER A 472 12.42 3.76 -27.11
CA SER A 472 13.43 4.83 -27.20
C SER A 472 13.08 6.03 -26.30
N HIS A 473 11.81 6.44 -26.24
CA HIS A 473 11.34 7.51 -25.35
C HIS A 473 11.41 7.12 -23.87
N LEU A 474 11.11 5.86 -23.54
CA LEU A 474 11.25 5.32 -22.17
C LEU A 474 12.71 5.31 -21.72
N VAL A 475 13.61 4.78 -22.55
CA VAL A 475 15.07 4.77 -22.27
C VAL A 475 15.60 6.19 -22.10
N GLN A 476 15.22 7.13 -22.97
CA GLN A 476 15.60 8.54 -22.84
C GLN A 476 15.10 9.15 -21.53
N ARG A 477 13.81 8.95 -21.17
CA ARG A 477 13.24 9.46 -19.92
C ARG A 477 13.97 8.90 -18.69
N LEU A 478 14.16 7.58 -18.63
CA LEU A 478 14.85 6.91 -17.53
C LEU A 478 16.32 7.34 -17.42
N SER A 479 17.02 7.60 -18.54
CA SER A 479 18.37 8.18 -18.49
C SER A 479 18.40 9.60 -17.93
N ALA A 480 17.44 10.46 -18.31
CA ALA A 480 17.36 11.83 -17.80
C ALA A 480 17.00 11.87 -16.30
N GLU A 481 16.09 11.00 -15.87
CA GLU A 481 15.69 10.84 -14.47
C GLU A 481 16.84 10.29 -13.61
N LYS A 482 17.57 9.28 -14.09
CA LYS A 482 18.79 8.77 -13.46
C LYS A 482 19.83 9.90 -13.29
N ASP A 483 20.11 10.64 -14.35
CA ASP A 483 21.16 11.67 -14.33
C ASP A 483 20.75 12.88 -13.47
N GLN A 484 19.45 13.20 -13.38
CA GLN A 484 18.90 14.13 -12.41
C GLN A 484 19.11 13.64 -10.97
N LEU A 485 18.72 12.40 -10.64
CA LEU A 485 18.85 11.84 -9.29
C LEU A 485 20.33 11.75 -8.86
N GLU A 486 21.23 11.41 -9.77
CA GLU A 486 22.67 11.48 -9.54
C GLU A 486 23.15 12.91 -9.23
N ALA A 487 22.63 13.92 -9.92
CA ALA A 487 22.98 15.32 -9.68
C ALA A 487 22.42 15.82 -8.33
N GLU A 488 21.18 15.48 -7.99
CA GLU A 488 20.56 15.79 -6.69
C GLU A 488 21.30 15.14 -5.52
N LEU A 489 21.74 13.89 -5.66
CA LEU A 489 22.50 13.17 -4.63
C LEU A 489 23.89 13.78 -4.43
N LYS A 490 24.60 14.14 -5.52
CA LYS A 490 25.88 14.88 -5.45
C LYS A 490 25.69 16.23 -4.74
N LEU A 491 24.65 16.98 -5.10
CA LEU A 491 24.33 18.28 -4.51
C LEU A 491 23.97 18.20 -3.01
N LYS A 492 23.23 17.17 -2.58
CA LYS A 492 22.95 16.91 -1.15
C LYS A 492 24.24 16.58 -0.39
N MET A 493 25.10 15.73 -0.93
CA MET A 493 26.39 15.39 -0.31
C MET A 493 27.30 16.63 -0.17
N ASP A 494 27.35 17.50 -1.19
CA ASP A 494 28.09 18.77 -1.11
C ASP A 494 27.50 19.73 -0.06
N GLN A 495 26.17 19.78 0.10
CA GLN A 495 25.52 20.54 1.18
C GLN A 495 25.89 20.01 2.56
N GLU A 496 25.86 18.70 2.78
CA GLU A 496 26.25 18.08 4.06
C GLU A 496 27.73 18.33 4.39
N VAL A 497 28.62 18.17 3.41
CA VAL A 497 30.05 18.49 3.56
C VAL A 497 30.26 19.98 3.87
N MET A 498 29.47 20.87 3.27
CA MET A 498 29.51 22.31 3.56
C MET A 498 29.01 22.63 4.98
N LEU A 499 27.93 21.99 5.44
CA LEU A 499 27.42 22.10 6.82
C LEU A 499 28.44 21.61 7.86
N VAL A 500 29.13 20.49 7.61
CA VAL A 500 30.19 19.98 8.49
C VAL A 500 31.40 20.93 8.53
N ARG A 501 31.77 21.55 7.40
CA ARG A 501 32.81 22.59 7.35
C ARG A 501 32.40 23.86 8.11
N MET A 502 31.15 24.31 7.93
CA MET A 502 30.56 25.42 8.68
C MET A 502 30.58 25.18 10.19
N GLY A 503 30.12 24.01 10.65
CA GLY A 503 30.14 23.65 12.07
C GLY A 503 31.55 23.60 12.66
N ARG A 504 32.53 23.07 11.92
CA ARG A 504 33.94 23.10 12.33
C ARG A 504 34.51 24.52 12.42
N LEU A 505 34.12 25.41 11.51
CA LEU A 505 34.51 26.83 11.56
C LEU A 505 33.87 27.56 12.75
N ASP A 506 32.58 27.37 13.02
CA ASP A 506 31.90 27.98 14.19
C ASP A 506 32.50 27.50 15.52
N VAL A 507 32.78 26.19 15.66
CA VAL A 507 33.50 25.66 16.84
C VAL A 507 34.91 26.26 16.96
N SER A 508 35.64 26.41 15.85
CA SER A 508 36.98 27.03 15.86
C SER A 508 36.94 28.50 16.26
N ILE A 509 36.01 29.28 15.69
CA ILE A 509 35.80 30.70 16.02
C ILE A 509 35.39 30.85 17.49
N ARG A 510 34.48 30.01 17.99
CA ARG A 510 34.06 30.03 19.39
C ARG A 510 35.20 29.71 20.34
N ASN A 511 36.04 28.72 20.04
CA ASN A 511 37.23 28.43 20.83
C ASN A 511 38.23 29.60 20.80
N PHE A 512 38.43 30.25 19.65
CA PHE A 512 39.30 31.42 19.52
C PHE A 512 38.74 32.68 20.21
N MET A 513 37.43 32.74 20.49
CA MET A 513 36.77 33.81 21.24
C MET A 513 36.77 33.61 22.77
N TRP A 514 37.31 32.50 23.25
CA TRP A 514 37.44 32.15 24.69
C TRP A 514 38.91 32.11 25.17
N PHE A 515 39.85 32.46 24.30
CA PHE A 515 41.26 32.74 24.60
C PHE A 515 41.55 34.25 24.49
#